data_AF-A0AB34H073-F1
#
_entry.id   AF-A0AB34H073-F1
#
_cell.length_a   1.000
_cell.length_b   1.000
_cell.length_c   1.000
_cell.angle_alpha   90.00
_cell.angle_beta   90.00
_cell.angle_gamma   90.00
#
_symmetry.space_group_name_H-M   'P 1'
#
loop_
_entity.id
_entity.type
_entity.pdbx_description
1 polymer ?
#
loop_
_entity_poly.entity_id
_entity_poly.type
_entity_poly.pdbx_seq_one_letter_code
_entity_poly.pdbx_strand_id
1 'polypeptide(L)'
;MDIPKCIHSDPKRQPKTARLGFKAELLVNEINVYASTETPNLKQGLKNFADEFAKLQDNRQADIERLEAKVVEHLKAYGTIVKMKRDDLKVT
;
A
#
# COMPACT_ATOMS: atom_id res chain seq x y z
N MET A 1 6.39 18.96 -5.64
CA MET A 1 6.58 19.08 -4.17
C MET A 1 7.23 17.80 -3.71
N ASP A 2 8.52 17.85 -3.40
CA ASP A 2 9.23 16.67 -2.89
C ASP A 2 8.79 16.39 -1.47
N ILE A 3 8.13 15.25 -1.31
CA ILE A 3 7.70 14.71 -0.03
C ILE A 3 8.99 14.38 0.77
N PRO A 4 9.21 14.97 1.97
CA PRO A 4 10.46 14.78 2.72
C PRO A 4 10.78 13.30 2.98
N LYS A 5 12.02 12.87 2.74
CA LYS A 5 12.50 11.49 2.99
C LYS A 5 12.19 10.94 4.40
N CYS A 6 11.95 11.82 5.37
CA CYS A 6 11.63 11.47 6.77
C CYS A 6 10.25 10.81 6.96
N ILE A 7 9.27 10.98 6.05
CA ILE A 7 7.94 10.36 6.21
C ILE A 7 7.92 8.89 5.77
N HIS A 8 8.88 8.46 4.95
CA HIS A 8 9.05 7.05 4.62
C HIS A 8 9.71 6.25 5.75
N SER A 9 10.47 6.90 6.64
CA SER A 9 11.22 6.24 7.73
C SER A 9 10.42 6.00 9.00
N ASP A 10 9.30 6.71 9.23
CA ASP A 10 8.40 6.49 10.37
C ASP A 10 7.17 5.66 9.93
N PRO A 11 7.08 4.36 10.28
CA PRO A 11 5.96 3.50 9.89
C PRO A 11 4.60 4.01 10.38
N LYS A 12 4.57 4.84 11.43
CA LYS A 12 3.30 5.41 11.94
C LYS A 12 2.74 6.51 11.03
N ARG A 13 3.59 7.15 10.21
CA ARG A 13 3.20 8.26 9.33
C ARG A 13 2.89 7.86 7.89
N GLN A 14 3.19 6.62 7.51
CA GLN A 14 2.82 6.08 6.20
C GLN A 14 1.30 5.86 6.08
N PRO A 15 0.72 6.01 4.88
CA PRO A 15 -0.63 5.53 4.59
C PRO A 15 -0.80 4.07 5.06
N LYS A 16 -2.00 3.71 5.56
CA LYS A 16 -2.26 2.36 6.09
C LYS A 16 -1.91 1.27 5.07
N THR A 17 -2.16 1.53 3.78
CA THR A 17 -1.85 0.65 2.65
C THR A 17 -0.35 0.46 2.45
N ALA A 18 0.42 1.57 2.44
CA ALA A 18 1.88 1.54 2.34
C ALA A 18 2.52 0.78 3.53
N ARG A 19 2.04 1.00 4.75
CA ARG A 19 2.52 0.26 5.93
C ARG A 19 2.23 -1.24 5.83
N LEU A 20 1.07 -1.62 5.29
CA LEU A 20 0.71 -3.03 5.12
C LEU A 20 1.60 -3.70 4.06
N GLY A 21 1.89 -3.02 2.95
CA GLY A 21 2.83 -3.50 1.93
C GLY A 21 4.23 -3.72 2.50
N PHE A 22 4.76 -2.71 3.20
CA PHE A 22 6.08 -2.82 3.84
C PHE A 22 6.17 -3.99 4.84
N LYS A 23 5.14 -4.19 5.68
CA LYS A 23 5.11 -5.35 6.59
C LYS A 23 5.05 -6.69 5.86
N ALA A 24 4.40 -6.74 4.70
CA ALA A 24 4.32 -7.96 3.91
C ALA A 24 5.65 -8.28 3.24
N GLU A 25 6.37 -7.27 2.72
CA GLU A 25 7.74 -7.43 2.21
C GLU A 25 8.69 -7.96 3.28
N LEU A 26 8.62 -7.41 4.50
CA LEU A 26 9.40 -7.91 5.64
C LEU A 26 9.09 -9.37 5.93
N LEU A 27 7.81 -9.76 5.95
CA LEU A 27 7.39 -11.14 6.19
C LEU A 27 7.90 -12.09 5.10
N VAL A 28 7.82 -11.71 3.82
CA VAL A 28 8.37 -12.50 2.70
C VAL A 28 9.87 -12.73 2.90
N ASN A 29 10.61 -11.68 3.29
CA ASN A 29 12.04 -11.80 3.54
C ASN A 29 12.35 -12.73 4.74
N GLU A 30 11.61 -12.58 5.85
CA GLU A 30 11.76 -13.45 7.03
C GLU A 30 11.47 -14.92 6.70
N ILE A 31 10.41 -15.19 5.92
CA ILE A 31 10.09 -16.55 5.46
C ILE A 31 11.25 -17.13 4.63
N ASN A 32 11.82 -16.34 3.71
CA ASN A 32 12.92 -16.79 2.87
C ASN A 32 14.21 -17.06 3.67
N VAL A 33 14.49 -16.24 4.69
CA VAL A 33 15.60 -16.46 5.62
C VAL A 33 15.38 -17.75 6.42
N TYR A 34 14.20 -17.92 7.01
CA TYR A 34 13.87 -19.11 7.79
C TYR A 34 13.85 -20.38 6.93
N ALA A 35 13.28 -20.34 5.73
CA ALA A 35 13.28 -21.47 4.80
C ALA A 35 14.70 -21.96 4.48
N SER A 36 15.71 -21.10 4.55
CA SER A 36 17.10 -21.48 4.31
C SER A 36 17.70 -22.36 5.41
N THR A 37 17.10 -22.38 6.61
CA THR A 37 17.55 -23.23 7.73
C THR A 37 16.78 -24.56 7.83
N GLU A 38 15.78 -24.77 6.99
CA GLU A 38 14.88 -25.91 7.06
C GLU A 38 15.26 -27.08 6.14
N THR A 39 14.63 -28.23 6.37
CA THR A 39 14.78 -29.41 5.51
C THR A 39 14.32 -29.13 4.06
N PRO A 40 14.84 -29.82 3.04
CA PRO A 40 14.56 -29.50 1.63
C PRO A 40 13.07 -29.40 1.28
N ASN A 41 12.24 -30.32 1.79
CA ASN A 41 10.80 -30.32 1.52
C ASN A 41 10.10 -29.12 2.16
N LEU A 42 10.44 -28.81 3.41
CA LEU A 42 9.87 -27.67 4.12
C LEU A 42 10.35 -26.34 3.52
N LYS A 43 11.63 -26.24 3.17
CA LYS A 43 12.20 -25.11 2.45
C LYS A 43 11.44 -24.81 1.15
N GLN A 44 11.15 -25.83 0.35
CA GLN A 44 10.39 -25.65 -0.89
C GLN A 44 8.97 -25.17 -0.62
N GLY A 45 8.29 -25.76 0.37
CA GLY A 45 6.94 -25.34 0.77
C GLY A 45 6.89 -23.87 1.23
N LEU A 46 7.86 -23.44 2.04
CA LEU A 46 7.98 -22.07 2.53
C LEU A 46 8.27 -21.07 1.41
N LYS A 47 9.15 -21.41 0.45
CA LYS A 47 9.40 -20.58 -0.72
C LYS A 47 8.16 -20.40 -1.58
N ASN A 48 7.46 -21.49 -1.89
CA ASN A 48 6.21 -21.43 -2.65
C ASN A 48 5.17 -20.56 -1.92
N PHE A 49 5.06 -20.68 -0.60
CA PHE A 49 4.18 -19.84 0.20
C PHE A 49 4.57 -18.35 0.13
N ALA A 50 5.86 -18.02 0.23
CA ALA A 50 6.35 -16.65 0.12
C ALA A 50 6.05 -16.04 -1.26
N ASP A 51 6.24 -16.81 -2.33
CA ASP A 51 5.96 -16.39 -3.71
C ASP A 51 4.46 -16.12 -3.94
N GLU A 52 3.59 -17.02 -3.48
CA GLU A 52 2.13 -16.83 -3.59
C GLU A 52 1.65 -15.66 -2.71
N PHE A 53 2.24 -15.48 -1.54
CA PHE A 53 1.94 -14.33 -0.68
C PHE A 53 2.37 -13.01 -1.32
N ALA A 54 3.53 -12.96 -1.98
CA ALA A 54 3.98 -11.78 -2.72
C ALA A 54 2.99 -11.41 -3.85
N LYS A 55 2.57 -12.39 -4.67
CA LYS A 55 1.55 -12.17 -5.71
C LYS A 55 0.23 -11.64 -5.14
N LEU A 56 -0.18 -12.13 -3.97
CA LEU A 56 -1.37 -11.61 -3.27
C LEU A 56 -1.21 -10.13 -2.88
N GLN A 57 -0.02 -9.70 -2.47
CA GLN A 57 0.26 -8.29 -2.19
C GLN A 57 0.19 -7.44 -3.45
N ASP A 58 0.79 -7.89 -4.55
CA ASP A 58 0.79 -7.17 -5.84
C ASP A 58 -0.63 -6.98 -6.36
N ASN A 59 -1.45 -8.02 -6.33
CA ASN A 59 -2.86 -7.94 -6.73
C ASN A 59 -3.64 -6.91 -5.89
N ARG A 60 -3.45 -6.92 -4.56
CA ARG A 60 -4.10 -5.94 -3.69
C ARG A 60 -3.63 -4.52 -4.02
N GLN A 61 -2.33 -4.33 -4.24
CA GLN A 61 -1.77 -3.02 -4.55
C GLN A 61 -2.31 -2.46 -5.87
N ALA A 62 -2.42 -3.31 -6.90
CA ALA A 62 -3.05 -2.96 -8.17
C ALA A 62 -4.53 -2.54 -8.00
N ASP A 63 -5.30 -3.25 -7.18
CA ASP A 63 -6.70 -2.88 -6.90
C ASP A 63 -6.82 -1.56 -6.15
N ILE A 64 -5.91 -1.28 -5.20
CA ILE A 64 -5.85 -0.01 -4.47
C ILE A 64 -5.59 1.14 -5.44
N GLU A 65 -4.56 1.04 -6.26
CA GLU A 65 -4.20 2.08 -7.24
C GLU A 65 -5.35 2.33 -8.22
N ARG A 66 -6.00 1.25 -8.68
CA ARG A 66 -7.17 1.35 -9.56
C ARG A 66 -8.33 2.09 -8.89
N LEU A 67 -8.65 1.78 -7.64
CA LEU A 67 -9.70 2.46 -6.88
C LEU A 67 -9.34 3.93 -6.60
N GLU A 68 -8.08 4.20 -6.32
CA GLU A 68 -7.59 5.54 -6.04
C GLU A 68 -7.77 6.43 -7.27
N ALA A 69 -7.36 5.97 -8.46
CA ALA A 69 -7.54 6.68 -9.72
C ALA A 69 -9.01 6.80 -10.14
N LYS A 70 -9.77 5.69 -10.13
CA LYS A 70 -11.14 5.68 -10.69
C LYS A 70 -12.20 6.33 -9.78
N VAL A 71 -11.97 6.37 -8.48
CA VAL A 71 -13.01 6.80 -7.52
C VAL A 71 -12.51 7.90 -6.61
N VAL A 72 -11.39 7.68 -5.93
CA VAL A 72 -10.95 8.60 -4.86
C VAL A 72 -10.55 9.96 -5.42
N GLU A 73 -9.80 10.01 -6.51
CA GLU A 73 -9.42 11.27 -7.15
C GLU A 73 -10.64 12.06 -7.65
N HIS A 74 -11.61 11.37 -8.24
CA HIS A 74 -12.85 11.98 -8.72
C HIS A 74 -13.68 12.58 -7.57
N LEU A 75 -13.81 11.86 -6.45
CA LEU A 75 -14.51 12.35 -5.27
C LEU A 75 -13.76 13.53 -4.60
N LYS A 76 -12.42 13.50 -4.56
CA LYS A 76 -11.59 14.62 -4.07
C LYS A 76 -11.80 15.89 -4.93
N ALA A 77 -11.78 15.74 -6.25
CA ALA A 77 -12.04 16.84 -7.17
C ALA A 77 -13.45 17.42 -6.98
N TYR A 78 -14.45 16.55 -6.91
CA TYR A 78 -15.83 16.97 -6.66
C TYR A 78 -15.99 17.71 -5.32
N GLY A 79 -15.40 17.21 -4.25
CA GLY A 79 -15.42 17.87 -2.94
C GLY A 79 -14.81 19.28 -2.99
N THR A 80 -13.76 19.48 -3.79
CA THR A 80 -13.15 20.79 -4.02
C THR A 80 -14.11 21.74 -4.73
N ILE A 81 -14.77 21.27 -5.80
CA ILE A 81 -15.76 22.05 -6.56
C ILE A 81 -16.91 22.50 -5.65
N VAL A 82 -17.47 21.59 -4.85
CA VAL A 82 -18.56 21.89 -3.92
C VAL A 82 -18.14 22.94 -2.89
N LYS A 83 -16.91 22.83 -2.37
CA LYS A 83 -16.38 23.82 -1.42
C LYS A 83 -16.27 25.20 -2.05
N MET A 84 -15.69 25.31 -3.24
CA MET A 84 -15.56 26.59 -3.97
C MET A 84 -16.92 27.23 -4.22
N LYS A 85 -17.89 26.46 -4.74
CA LYS A 85 -19.24 26.97 -5.00
C LYS A 85 -19.97 27.42 -3.73
N ARG A 86 -19.76 26.74 -2.61
CA ARG A 86 -20.30 27.18 -1.31
C ARG A 86 -19.70 28.50 -0.87
N ASP A 87 -18.40 28.69 -1.06
CA ASP A 87 -17.71 29.91 -0.66
C ASP A 87 -18.14 31.09 -1.55
N ASP A 88 -18.30 30.89 -2.88
CA ASP A 88 -18.85 31.90 -3.80
C ASP A 88 -20.22 32.44 -3.34
N LEU A 89 -21.11 31.54 -2.91
CA LEU A 89 -22.46 31.88 -2.46
C LEU A 89 -22.49 32.64 -1.12
N LYS A 90 -21.46 32.52 -0.28
CA LYS A 90 -21.39 33.29 0.98
C LYS A 90 -20.96 34.74 0.77
N VAL A 91 -20.35 35.02 -0.38
CA VAL A 91 -19.83 36.34 -0.74
C VAL A 91 -20.87 37.14 -1.54
N THR A 92 -21.99 36.52 -1.92
CA THR A 92 -23.15 37.14 -2.60
C THR A 92 -24.24 37.49 -1.58
#